data_AF-A0A5X6EFF8-F1
#
_entry.id   AF-A0A5X6EFF8-F1
#
_cell.length_a   1.000
_cell.length_b   1.000
_cell.length_c   1.000
_cell.angle_alpha   90.00
_cell.angle_beta   90.00
_cell.angle_gamma   90.00
#
_symmetry.space_group_name_H-M   'P 1'
#
loop_
_entity.id
_entity.type
_entity.pdbx_description
1 polymer ?
#
loop_
_entity_poly.entity_id
_entity_poly.type
_entity_poly.pdbx_seq_one_letter_code
_entity_poly.pdbx_strand_id
1 'polypeptide(L)'
;MSLSVVREQILNFVSKSAPSVMAIKGEWGVGKTFSWNKFLLEAKSENMISASRYSYVSLFGISSLDRLKYSIFENAVSKDSIGHDPSLDSLRKNTLGMLEILGRGSWSKLKELPYIKSAAPAIDAWSFMSVSDSLICIDDLERKGSSLELKDV
;
A
#
# COMPACT_ATOMS: atom_id res chain seq x y z
N MET A 1 -22.72 15.65 -4.44
CA MET A 1 -22.43 14.45 -5.25
C MET A 1 -23.25 13.31 -4.69
N SER A 2 -23.98 12.56 -5.51
CA SER A 2 -24.75 11.41 -5.00
C SER A 2 -23.82 10.24 -4.69
N LEU A 3 -24.23 9.35 -3.79
CA LEU A 3 -23.50 8.11 -3.49
C LEU A 3 -23.36 7.20 -4.72
N SER A 4 -24.31 7.25 -5.67
CA SER A 4 -24.22 6.52 -6.93
C SER A 4 -23.01 6.95 -7.76
N VAL A 5 -22.78 8.26 -7.88
CA VAL A 5 -21.62 8.80 -8.60
C VAL A 5 -20.32 8.41 -7.90
N VAL A 6 -20.26 8.47 -6.56
CA VAL A 6 -19.08 8.01 -5.79
C VAL A 6 -18.77 6.54 -6.11
N ARG A 7 -19.79 5.67 -6.05
CA ARG A 7 -19.66 4.24 -6.35
C ARG A 7 -19.13 4.02 -7.75
N GLU A 8 -19.77 4.59 -8.76
CA GLU A 8 -19.39 4.43 -10.17
C GLU A 8 -17.95 4.88 -10.43
N GLN A 9 -17.53 6.00 -9.84
CA GLN A 9 -16.14 6.46 -9.98
C GLN A 9 -15.15 5.50 -9.34
N ILE A 10 -15.42 5.01 -8.12
CA ILE A 10 -14.54 4.04 -7.45
C ILE A 10 -14.44 2.73 -8.25
N LEU A 11 -15.57 2.18 -8.72
CA LEU A 11 -15.58 0.96 -9.53
C LEU A 11 -14.82 1.13 -10.86
N ASN A 12 -15.00 2.28 -11.53
CA ASN A 12 -14.25 2.62 -12.74
C ASN A 12 -12.75 2.81 -12.46
N PHE A 13 -12.38 3.33 -11.30
CA PHE A 13 -10.98 3.53 -10.94
C PHE A 13 -10.26 2.20 -10.66
N VAL A 14 -10.84 1.34 -9.81
CA VAL A 14 -10.21 0.07 -9.42
C VAL A 14 -10.15 -0.97 -10.55
N SER A 15 -10.91 -0.78 -11.64
CA SER A 15 -10.91 -1.64 -12.82
C SER A 15 -9.95 -1.24 -13.92
N LYS A 16 -9.36 -0.05 -13.84
CA LYS A 16 -8.36 0.41 -14.81
C LYS A 16 -7.01 -0.27 -14.56
N SER A 17 -6.38 -0.78 -15.62
CA SER A 17 -4.99 -1.25 -15.58
C SER A 17 -3.98 -0.12 -15.77
N ALA A 18 -4.41 1.03 -16.30
CA ALA A 18 -3.57 2.20 -16.48
C ALA A 18 -3.26 2.87 -15.13
N PRO A 19 -2.00 3.28 -14.88
CA PRO A 19 -1.66 4.05 -13.68
C PRO A 19 -2.53 5.30 -13.56
N SER A 20 -3.19 5.46 -12.42
CA SER A 20 -4.08 6.58 -12.16
C SER A 20 -4.17 6.89 -10.66
N VAL A 21 -4.61 8.11 -10.35
CA VAL A 21 -4.82 8.58 -8.98
C VAL A 21 -6.24 9.08 -8.83
N MET A 22 -6.88 8.76 -7.71
CA MET A 22 -8.20 9.25 -7.32
C MET A 22 -8.14 9.84 -5.92
N ALA A 23 -8.80 10.98 -5.72
CA ALA A 23 -8.97 11.59 -4.41
C ALA A 23 -10.45 11.61 -4.01
N ILE A 24 -10.75 11.09 -2.81
CA ILE A 24 -12.10 11.15 -2.22
C ILE A 24 -12.11 12.28 -1.18
N LYS A 25 -12.80 13.38 -1.50
CA LYS A 25 -12.90 14.57 -0.65
C LYS A 25 -14.29 14.70 -0.01
N GLY A 26 -14.31 15.15 1.23
CA GLY A 26 -15.53 15.43 2.00
C GLY A 26 -15.20 15.77 3.44
N GLU A 27 -16.17 16.32 4.18
CA GLU A 27 -16.03 16.69 5.58
C GLU A 27 -15.68 15.49 6.48
N TRP A 28 -15.30 15.76 7.72
CA TRP A 28 -15.07 14.71 8.71
C TRP A 28 -16.38 13.97 9.02
N GLY A 29 -16.33 12.64 9.16
CA GLY A 29 -17.51 11.84 9.53
C GLY A 29 -18.53 11.55 8.42
N VAL A 30 -18.35 12.06 7.19
CA VAL A 30 -19.29 11.81 6.07
C VAL A 30 -19.23 10.40 5.47
N GLY A 31 -18.40 9.52 6.01
CA GLY A 31 -18.30 8.12 5.57
C GLY A 31 -17.39 7.88 4.36
N LYS A 32 -16.31 8.66 4.18
CA LYS A 32 -15.33 8.46 3.08
C LYS A 32 -14.69 7.06 3.13
N THR A 33 -14.04 6.73 4.25
CA THR A 33 -13.41 5.42 4.49
C THR A 33 -14.42 4.29 4.42
N PHE A 34 -15.62 4.49 4.97
CA PHE A 34 -16.72 3.52 4.86
C PHE A 34 -17.11 3.26 3.40
N SER A 35 -17.29 4.31 2.60
CA SER A 35 -17.66 4.20 1.19
C SER A 35 -16.57 3.51 0.38
N TRP A 36 -15.31 3.88 0.60
CA TRP A 36 -14.16 3.22 -0.01
C TRP A 36 -14.17 1.72 0.28
N ASN A 37 -14.22 1.32 1.56
CA ASN A 37 -14.19 -0.08 1.96
C ASN A 37 -15.39 -0.86 1.40
N LYS A 38 -16.59 -0.28 1.45
CA LYS A 38 -17.81 -0.91 0.93
C LYS A 38 -17.69 -1.20 -0.57
N PHE A 39 -17.32 -0.19 -1.37
CA PHE A 39 -17.28 -0.32 -2.82
C PHE A 39 -16.04 -1.11 -3.30
N LEU A 40 -14.97 -1.14 -2.53
CA LEU A 40 -13.83 -2.01 -2.78
C LEU A 40 -14.19 -3.49 -2.59
N LEU A 41 -14.93 -3.82 -1.54
CA LEU A 41 -15.43 -5.19 -1.31
C LEU A 41 -16.41 -5.63 -2.40
N GLU A 42 -17.27 -4.72 -2.84
CA GLU A 42 -18.15 -4.92 -3.99
C GLU A 42 -17.34 -5.23 -5.26
N ALA A 43 -16.38 -4.37 -5.61
CA ALA A 43 -15.49 -4.58 -6.76
C ALA A 43 -14.73 -5.91 -6.69
N LYS A 44 -14.28 -6.30 -5.49
CA LYS A 44 -13.64 -7.60 -5.25
C LYS A 44 -14.60 -8.75 -5.56
N SER A 45 -15.83 -8.69 -5.05
CA SER A 45 -16.85 -9.73 -5.25
C SER A 45 -17.24 -9.88 -6.72
N GLU A 46 -17.21 -8.78 -7.48
CA GLU A 46 -17.48 -8.74 -8.92
C GLU A 46 -16.21 -9.00 -9.77
N ASN A 47 -15.07 -9.30 -9.14
CA ASN A 47 -13.76 -9.52 -9.77
C ASN A 47 -13.34 -8.36 -10.72
N MET A 48 -13.66 -7.13 -10.33
CA MET A 48 -13.38 -5.91 -11.09
C MET A 48 -12.02 -5.30 -10.79
N ILE A 49 -11.32 -5.74 -9.74
CA ILE A 49 -10.05 -5.15 -9.32
C ILE A 49 -8.93 -5.60 -10.27
N SER A 50 -8.35 -4.65 -10.99
CA SER A 50 -7.28 -4.87 -11.97
C SER A 50 -5.94 -5.21 -11.31
N ALA A 51 -5.60 -4.50 -10.24
CA ALA A 51 -4.35 -4.66 -9.52
C ALA A 51 -4.25 -6.04 -8.84
N SER A 52 -3.07 -6.65 -8.89
CA SER A 52 -2.83 -7.94 -8.23
C SER A 52 -2.70 -7.82 -6.70
N ARG A 53 -2.33 -6.63 -6.21
CA ARG A 53 -2.12 -6.34 -4.79
C ARG A 53 -2.90 -5.14 -4.31
N TYR A 54 -3.19 -5.11 -3.01
CA TYR A 54 -3.81 -3.99 -2.33
C TYR A 54 -3.05 -3.64 -1.05
N SER A 55 -2.87 -2.35 -0.77
CA SER A 55 -2.32 -1.87 0.50
C SER A 55 -3.13 -0.69 1.02
N TYR A 56 -3.62 -0.81 2.25
CA TYR A 56 -4.25 0.28 2.99
C TYR A 56 -3.26 0.88 3.96
N VAL A 57 -3.06 2.19 3.92
CA VAL A 57 -2.13 2.92 4.79
C VAL A 57 -2.81 4.16 5.35
N SER A 58 -3.00 4.21 6.66
CA SER A 58 -3.32 5.46 7.36
C SER A 58 -2.02 6.22 7.61
N LEU A 59 -1.99 7.53 7.30
CA LEU A 59 -0.84 8.36 7.60
C LEU A 59 -0.74 8.78 9.08
N PHE A 60 -1.68 8.35 9.93
CA PHE A 60 -1.64 8.66 11.35
C PHE A 60 -0.33 8.18 12.00
N GLY A 61 0.50 9.13 12.43
CA GLY A 61 1.79 8.85 13.06
C GLY A 61 2.94 8.51 12.09
N ILE A 62 2.71 8.49 10.78
CA ILE A 62 3.77 8.32 9.77
C ILE A 62 4.48 9.67 9.57
N SER A 63 5.77 9.71 9.87
CA SER A 63 6.55 10.96 9.93
C SER A 63 7.72 11.02 8.92
N SER A 64 7.92 10.00 8.09
CA SER A 64 8.93 10.02 7.03
C SER A 64 8.52 9.20 5.81
N LEU A 65 9.11 9.51 4.66
CA LEU A 65 8.92 8.77 3.42
C LEU A 65 9.31 7.29 3.57
N ASP A 66 10.39 7.00 4.28
CA ASP A 66 10.83 5.62 4.51
C ASP A 66 9.81 4.83 5.34
N ARG A 67 9.17 5.48 6.32
CA ARG A 67 8.08 4.86 7.08
C ARG A 67 6.84 4.64 6.22
N LEU A 68 6.50 5.58 5.34
CA LEU A 68 5.41 5.40 4.38
C LEU A 68 5.67 4.20 3.45
N LYS A 69 6.84 4.14 2.82
CA LYS A 69 7.25 3.00 1.97
C LYS A 69 7.17 1.68 2.72
N TYR A 70 7.68 1.65 3.95
CA TYR A 70 7.65 0.47 4.80
C TYR A 70 6.21 0.05 5.14
N SER A 71 5.34 0.99 5.49
CA SER A 71 3.93 0.70 5.79
C SER A 71 3.15 0.20 4.57
N ILE A 72 3.42 0.74 3.37
CA ILE A 72 2.83 0.24 2.11
C ILE A 72 3.22 -1.22 1.93
N PHE A 73 4.51 -1.55 2.09
CA PHE A 73 5.01 -2.91 1.97
C PHE A 73 4.41 -3.85 3.02
N GLU A 74 4.41 -3.42 4.28
CA GLU A 74 3.92 -4.18 5.42
C GLU A 74 2.44 -4.57 5.24
N ASN A 75 1.61 -3.60 4.83
CA ASN A 75 0.17 -3.77 4.68
C ASN A 75 -0.26 -4.37 3.33
N ALA A 76 0.68 -4.64 2.41
CA ALA A 76 0.35 -5.14 1.09
C ALA A 76 -0.12 -6.61 1.15
N VAL A 77 -1.32 -6.86 0.62
CA VAL A 77 -1.96 -8.18 0.52
C VAL A 77 -2.33 -8.51 -0.93
N SER A 78 -2.59 -9.80 -1.21
CA SER A 78 -3.18 -10.20 -2.49
C SER A 78 -4.59 -9.62 -2.64
N LYS A 79 -5.03 -9.35 -3.88
CA LYS A 79 -6.42 -8.95 -4.16
C LYS A 79 -7.46 -9.89 -3.56
N ASP A 80 -7.16 -11.18 -3.46
CA ASP A 80 -8.05 -12.20 -2.90
C ASP A 80 -8.21 -12.07 -1.37
N SER A 81 -7.26 -11.38 -0.72
CA SER A 81 -7.24 -11.16 0.73
C SER A 81 -7.83 -9.80 1.14
N ILE A 82 -8.25 -8.96 0.19
CA ILE A 82 -8.93 -7.68 0.48
C ILE A 82 -10.15 -7.91 1.38
N GLY A 83 -10.30 -7.12 2.44
CA GLY A 83 -11.40 -7.25 3.40
C GLY A 83 -11.11 -8.15 4.60
N HIS A 84 -9.96 -8.80 4.62
CA HIS A 84 -9.40 -9.40 5.81
C HIS A 84 -8.31 -8.48 6.36
N ASP A 85 -8.23 -8.34 7.68
CA ASP A 85 -7.12 -7.63 8.30
C ASP A 85 -5.79 -8.23 7.81
N PRO A 86 -4.72 -7.41 7.62
CA PRO A 86 -3.39 -7.91 7.37
C PRO A 86 -3.02 -8.91 8.47
N SER A 87 -3.14 -10.20 8.16
CA SER A 87 -2.90 -11.24 9.14
C SER A 87 -1.43 -11.29 9.48
N LEU A 88 -1.08 -11.82 10.66
CA LEU A 88 0.31 -12.13 11.01
C LEU A 88 0.99 -12.98 9.92
N ASP A 89 0.23 -13.76 9.16
CA ASP A 89 0.71 -14.52 8.02
C ASP A 89 1.06 -13.66 6.80
N SER A 90 0.34 -12.56 6.57
CA SER A 90 0.67 -11.60 5.50
C SER A 90 1.96 -10.85 5.83
N LEU A 91 2.12 -10.43 7.07
CA LEU A 91 3.37 -9.85 7.59
C LEU A 91 4.53 -10.85 7.51
N ARG A 92 4.31 -12.10 7.95
CA ARG A 92 5.30 -13.17 7.84
C ARG A 92 5.67 -13.47 6.38
N LYS A 93 4.71 -13.53 5.46
CA LYS A 93 4.98 -13.77 4.03
C LYS A 93 5.78 -12.64 3.40
N ASN A 94 5.42 -11.39 3.68
CA ASN A 94 6.14 -10.23 3.17
C ASN A 94 7.58 -10.21 3.73
N THR A 95 7.76 -10.45 5.04
CA THR A 95 9.08 -10.51 5.68
C THR A 95 9.93 -11.72 5.26
N LEU A 96 9.33 -12.91 5.11
CA LEU A 96 9.99 -14.11 4.57
C LEU A 96 10.43 -13.90 3.12
N GLY A 97 9.58 -13.31 2.28
CA GLY A 97 9.96 -12.94 0.92
C GLY A 97 11.22 -12.10 0.91
N MET A 98 11.24 -11.04 1.72
CA MET A 98 12.42 -10.16 1.88
C MET A 98 13.67 -10.94 2.31
N LEU A 99 13.57 -11.84 3.29
CA LEU A 99 14.67 -12.69 3.74
C LEU A 99 15.16 -13.66 2.65
N GLU A 100 14.28 -14.22 1.83
CA GLU A 100 14.66 -15.09 0.72
C GLU A 100 15.46 -14.36 -0.36
N ILE A 101 15.09 -13.13 -0.73
CA ILE A 101 15.88 -12.36 -1.70
C ILE A 101 17.23 -11.93 -1.12
N LEU A 102 17.27 -11.55 0.17
CA LEU A 102 18.52 -11.31 0.89
C LEU A 102 19.39 -12.57 0.96
N GLY A 103 18.78 -13.75 1.04
CA GLY A 103 19.47 -15.05 1.08
C GLY A 103 19.96 -15.54 -0.28
N ARG A 104 19.20 -15.30 -1.36
CA ARG A 104 19.54 -15.76 -2.72
C ARG A 104 20.44 -14.78 -3.49
N GLY A 105 20.52 -13.51 -3.06
CA GLY A 105 21.34 -12.47 -3.69
C GLY A 105 22.57 -12.06 -2.88
N SER A 106 23.74 -12.63 -3.21
CA SER A 106 25.04 -11.97 -3.03
C SER A 106 25.67 -11.89 -1.62
N TRP A 107 25.61 -12.96 -0.82
CA TRP A 107 26.42 -13.05 0.41
C TRP A 107 27.94 -13.07 0.14
N SER A 108 28.38 -13.40 -1.08
CA SER A 108 29.80 -13.47 -1.46
C SER A 108 30.42 -12.13 -1.86
N LYS A 109 29.63 -11.14 -2.35
CA LYS A 109 30.14 -9.79 -2.69
C LYS A 109 29.95 -8.76 -1.58
N LEU A 110 29.18 -9.10 -0.55
CA LEU A 110 28.85 -8.22 0.57
C LEU A 110 29.91 -8.22 1.69
N LYS A 111 30.80 -9.23 1.70
CA LYS A 111 31.84 -9.41 2.73
C LYS A 111 33.01 -8.41 2.65
N GLU A 112 33.14 -7.63 1.58
CA GLU A 112 34.25 -6.67 1.40
C GLU A 112 33.91 -5.22 1.74
N LEU A 113 32.71 -4.94 2.26
CA LEU A 113 32.29 -3.58 2.62
C LEU A 113 32.24 -3.43 4.15
N PRO A 114 33.11 -2.61 4.77
CA PRO A 114 33.30 -2.58 6.23
C PRO A 114 32.15 -1.89 7.01
N TYR A 115 30.99 -1.64 6.41
CA TYR A 115 29.90 -0.85 7.03
C TYR A 115 28.48 -1.34 6.66
N ILE A 116 28.22 -2.64 6.66
CA ILE A 116 26.88 -3.15 6.31
C ILE A 116 26.06 -3.40 7.57
N LYS A 117 25.28 -2.39 7.94
CA LYS A 117 24.36 -2.38 9.08
C LYS A 117 22.89 -2.08 8.72
N SER A 118 22.50 -1.95 7.45
CA SER A 118 21.11 -1.59 7.14
C SER A 118 20.47 -2.47 6.05
N ALA A 119 19.28 -2.98 6.35
CA ALA A 119 18.36 -3.62 5.41
C ALA A 119 17.74 -2.63 4.39
N ALA A 120 18.14 -1.34 4.43
CA ALA A 120 17.57 -0.27 3.61
C ALA A 120 17.62 -0.54 2.10
N PRO A 121 18.73 -1.04 1.50
CA PRO A 121 18.78 -1.28 0.05
C PRO A 121 17.81 -2.38 -0.42
N ALA A 122 17.56 -3.38 0.42
CA ALA A 122 16.60 -4.44 0.10
C ALA A 122 15.16 -3.95 0.28
N ILE A 123 14.89 -3.17 1.33
CA ILE A 123 13.57 -2.54 1.53
C ILE A 123 13.24 -1.61 0.35
N ASP A 124 14.20 -0.81 -0.13
CA ASP A 124 13.96 0.08 -1.27
C ASP A 124 13.61 -0.71 -2.54
N ALA A 125 14.37 -1.76 -2.88
CA ALA A 125 14.09 -2.60 -4.05
C ALA A 125 12.73 -3.32 -3.95
N TRP A 126 12.38 -3.81 -2.77
CA TRP A 126 11.11 -4.50 -2.54
C TRP A 126 9.91 -3.56 -2.43
N SER A 127 10.09 -2.36 -1.88
CA SER A 127 9.06 -1.33 -1.86
C SER A 127 8.69 -0.94 -3.28
N PHE A 128 9.67 -0.80 -4.18
CA PHE A 128 9.43 -0.54 -5.59
C PHE A 128 8.63 -1.67 -6.26
N MET A 129 8.99 -2.94 -6.00
CA MET A 129 8.22 -4.09 -6.49
C MET A 129 6.80 -4.16 -5.90
N SER A 130 6.64 -3.76 -4.65
CA SER A 130 5.35 -3.79 -3.95
C SER A 130 4.43 -2.62 -4.31
N VAL A 131 4.95 -1.59 -4.97
CA VAL A 131 4.18 -0.50 -5.56
C VAL A 131 3.78 -0.80 -7.00
N SER A 132 4.56 -1.61 -7.72
CA SER A 132 4.20 -2.05 -9.06
C SER A 132 2.94 -2.92 -9.05
N ASP A 133 2.02 -2.68 -10.00
CA ASP A 133 0.74 -3.40 -10.14
C ASP A 133 -0.10 -3.48 -8.84
N SER A 134 -0.13 -2.38 -8.08
CA SER A 134 -0.76 -2.33 -6.76
C SER A 134 -1.79 -1.21 -6.64
N LEU A 135 -2.91 -1.52 -6.00
CA LEU A 135 -3.90 -0.54 -5.56
C LEU A 135 -3.52 -0.06 -4.15
N ILE A 136 -3.18 1.22 -4.00
CA ILE A 136 -2.75 1.79 -2.72
C ILE A 136 -3.80 2.81 -2.26
N CYS A 137 -4.34 2.59 -1.07
CA CYS A 137 -5.21 3.56 -0.39
C CYS A 137 -4.40 4.29 0.68
N ILE A 138 -4.23 5.60 0.53
CA ILE A 138 -3.63 6.49 1.52
C ILE A 138 -4.76 7.26 2.20
N ASP A 139 -5.00 6.99 3.48
CA ASP A 139 -6.03 7.64 4.29
C ASP A 139 -5.41 8.57 5.35
N ASP A 140 -6.23 9.39 6.00
CA ASP A 140 -5.84 10.30 7.07
C ASP A 140 -4.72 11.28 6.67
N LEU A 141 -4.75 11.82 5.44
CA LEU A 141 -3.76 12.78 4.92
C LEU A 141 -3.50 13.96 5.88
N GLU A 142 -4.55 14.44 6.54
CA GLU A 142 -4.54 15.52 7.52
C GLU A 142 -3.87 15.15 8.84
N ARG A 143 -3.65 13.85 9.11
CA ARG A 143 -3.05 13.35 10.35
C ARG A 143 -1.63 12.82 10.18
N LYS A 144 -1.02 13.08 9.01
CA LYS A 144 0.41 12.80 8.77
C LYS A 144 1.30 13.49 9.81
N GLY A 145 2.45 12.89 10.11
CA GLY A 145 3.48 13.52 10.94
C GLY A 145 3.97 14.83 10.31
N SER A 146 4.36 15.78 11.15
CA SER A 146 4.78 17.12 10.72
C SER A 146 6.00 17.13 9.79
N SER A 147 6.88 16.14 9.92
CA SER A 147 8.09 15.98 9.11
C SER A 147 7.89 15.26 7.78
N LEU A 148 6.72 14.68 7.51
CA LEU A 148 6.38 14.12 6.20
C LEU A 148 5.76 15.24 5.35
N GLU A 149 6.40 15.67 4.28
CA GLU A 149 5.81 16.70 3.42
C GLU A 149 4.71 16.10 2.55
N LEU A 150 3.67 16.88 2.22
CA LEU A 150 2.58 16.38 1.37
C LEU A 150 3.07 16.02 -0.04
N LYS A 151 4.13 16.66 -0.52
CA LYS A 151 4.75 16.35 -1.82
C LYS A 151 5.47 15.00 -1.86
N ASP A 152 5.78 14.43 -0.68
CA ASP A 152 6.45 13.14 -0.53
C ASP A 152 5.46 11.97 -0.47
N VAL A 153 4.16 12.26 -0.34
CA VAL A 153 3.06 11.30 -0.36
C VAL A 153 2.56 11.11 -1.78
#